data_AF-A0A956F8P2-F1
#
_entry.id   AF-A0A956F8P2-F1
#
_cell.length_a   1.000
_cell.length_b   1.000
_cell.length_c   1.000
_cell.angle_alpha   90.00
_cell.angle_beta   90.00
_cell.angle_gamma   90.00
#
_symmetry.space_group_name_H-M   'P 1'
#
loop_
_entity.id
_entity.type
_entity.pdbx_description
1 polymer ?
#
loop_
_entity_poly.entity_id
_entity_poly.type
_entity_poly.pdbx_seq_one_letter_code
_entity_poly.pdbx_strand_id
1 'polypeptide(L)'
;MPTIDELLARVVTWAKARGDVLGVALVGSHARGTAREDSDLDVVLVVESMEPYLQDDAWLLAFGELDSLADEDYGLVQSRRAVYHGGLELEWALADERWLRVPPDPGTAEVVADGMRILYDPSDRIAALQHAAGSARPDRGRP
;
A
#
# COMPACT_ATOMS: atom_id res chain seq x y z
N MET A 1 -4.83 15.81 -15.68
CA MET A 1 -4.25 15.02 -14.57
C MET A 1 -5.11 13.79 -14.36
N PRO A 2 -4.52 12.62 -14.08
CA PRO A 2 -5.32 11.46 -13.73
C PRO A 2 -6.07 11.70 -12.42
N THR A 3 -7.30 11.23 -12.32
CA THR A 3 -8.00 11.16 -11.03
C THR A 3 -7.35 10.10 -10.14
N ILE A 4 -7.65 10.14 -8.84
CA ILE A 4 -7.22 9.10 -7.90
C ILE A 4 -7.69 7.72 -8.36
N ASP A 5 -8.93 7.59 -8.81
CA ASP A 5 -9.46 6.31 -9.31
C ASP A 5 -8.72 5.83 -10.57
N GLU A 6 -8.36 6.73 -11.48
CA GLU A 6 -7.54 6.39 -12.65
C GLU A 6 -6.15 5.91 -12.25
N LEU A 7 -5.52 6.55 -11.25
CA LEU A 7 -4.24 6.11 -10.73
C LEU A 7 -4.35 4.72 -10.11
N LEU A 8 -5.30 4.50 -9.21
CA LEU A 8 -5.51 3.19 -8.57
C LEU A 8 -5.82 2.09 -9.59
N ALA A 9 -6.57 2.40 -10.65
CA ALA A 9 -6.80 1.46 -11.75
C ALA A 9 -5.51 1.11 -12.51
N ARG A 10 -4.60 2.07 -12.71
CA ARG A 10 -3.27 1.81 -13.28
C ARG A 10 -2.42 0.97 -12.35
N VAL A 11 -2.42 1.24 -11.04
CA VAL A 11 -1.73 0.41 -10.03
C VAL A 11 -2.18 -1.04 -10.12
N VAL A 12 -3.48 -1.29 -10.13
CA VAL A 12 -4.04 -2.65 -10.25
C VAL A 12 -3.66 -3.31 -11.57
N THR A 13 -3.73 -2.56 -12.68
CA THR A 13 -3.38 -3.09 -14.02
C THR A 13 -1.90 -3.47 -14.09
N TRP A 14 -1.03 -2.60 -13.58
CA TRP A 14 0.40 -2.83 -13.51
C TRP A 14 0.73 -4.03 -12.61
N ALA A 15 0.11 -4.13 -11.43
CA ALA A 15 0.33 -5.23 -10.49
C ALA A 15 -0.05 -6.59 -11.09
N LYS A 16 -1.17 -6.66 -11.82
CA LYS A 16 -1.60 -7.89 -12.52
C LYS A 16 -0.64 -8.34 -13.62
N ALA A 17 0.11 -7.43 -14.22
CA ALA A 17 1.08 -7.74 -15.26
C ALA A 17 2.41 -8.26 -14.71
N ARG A 18 2.58 -8.28 -13.38
CA ARG A 18 3.81 -8.67 -12.70
C ARG A 18 3.63 -9.96 -11.92
N GLY A 19 4.52 -10.92 -12.19
CA GLY A 19 4.50 -12.21 -11.49
C GLY A 19 5.03 -12.15 -10.06
N ASP A 20 5.81 -11.11 -9.74
CA ASP A 20 6.47 -10.90 -8.46
C ASP A 20 5.64 -10.06 -7.47
N VAL A 21 4.47 -9.58 -7.87
CA VAL A 21 3.55 -8.82 -6.99
C VAL A 21 2.56 -9.78 -6.32
N LEU A 22 2.67 -9.88 -4.99
CA LEU A 22 1.84 -10.74 -4.14
C LEU A 22 0.50 -10.09 -3.77
N GLY A 23 0.43 -8.76 -3.78
CA GLY A 23 -0.81 -8.03 -3.54
C GLY A 23 -0.60 -6.53 -3.39
N VAL A 24 -1.71 -5.79 -3.41
CA VAL A 24 -1.76 -4.34 -3.27
C VAL A 24 -2.93 -3.95 -2.38
N ALA A 25 -2.68 -3.09 -1.41
CA ALA A 25 -3.70 -2.50 -0.56
C ALA A 25 -3.55 -0.97 -0.49
N LEU A 26 -4.68 -0.28 -0.55
CA LEU A 26 -4.79 1.13 -0.16
C LEU A 26 -4.97 1.19 1.34
N VAL A 27 -4.21 2.05 2.02
CA VAL A 27 -4.32 2.26 3.46
C VAL A 27 -4.57 3.75 3.76
N GLY A 28 -4.61 4.11 5.04
CA GLY A 28 -4.67 5.52 5.43
C GLY A 28 -6.00 6.21 5.12
N SER A 29 -5.92 7.52 4.92
CA SER A 29 -7.08 8.41 4.86
C SER A 29 -8.04 8.10 3.70
N HIS A 30 -7.49 7.70 2.54
CA HIS A 30 -8.26 7.30 1.38
C HIS A 30 -8.95 5.94 1.55
N ALA A 31 -8.32 4.99 2.26
CA ALA A 31 -8.98 3.73 2.62
C ALA A 31 -10.15 3.95 3.59
N ARG A 32 -10.04 4.93 4.50
CA ARG A 32 -11.08 5.29 5.47
C ARG A 32 -12.20 6.18 4.92
N GLY A 33 -12.02 6.78 3.74
CA GLY A 33 -12.96 7.79 3.22
C GLY A 33 -12.91 9.13 3.98
N THR A 34 -11.81 9.42 4.67
CA THR A 34 -11.57 10.66 5.42
C THR A 34 -10.49 11.54 4.80
N ALA A 35 -10.08 11.23 3.57
CA ALA A 35 -9.09 11.99 2.82
C ALA A 35 -9.56 13.43 2.54
N ARG A 36 -8.62 14.36 2.57
CA ARG A 36 -8.79 15.75 2.15
C ARG A 36 -8.23 15.93 0.73
N GLU A 37 -8.44 17.10 0.14
CA GLU A 37 -7.90 17.43 -1.19
C GLU A 37 -6.37 17.42 -1.22
N ASP A 38 -5.73 17.65 -0.08
CA ASP A 38 -4.28 17.65 0.11
C ASP A 38 -3.74 16.33 0.68
N SER A 39 -4.57 15.29 0.77
CA SER A 39 -4.13 13.98 1.24
C SER A 39 -3.33 13.25 0.17
N ASP A 40 -2.22 12.69 0.63
CA ASP A 40 -1.43 11.69 -0.06
C ASP A 40 -2.17 10.35 -0.15
N LEU A 41 -1.83 9.57 -1.17
CA LEU A 41 -2.31 8.21 -1.32
C LEU A 41 -1.31 7.24 -0.70
N ASP A 42 -1.73 6.48 0.30
CA ASP A 42 -0.91 5.44 0.91
C ASP A 42 -1.19 4.07 0.29
N VAL A 43 -0.20 3.48 -0.39
CA VAL A 43 -0.32 2.16 -1.01
C VAL A 43 0.73 1.21 -0.46
N VAL A 44 0.27 0.10 0.11
CA VAL A 44 1.12 -1.05 0.43
C VAL A 44 1.24 -1.93 -0.82
N LEU A 45 2.47 -2.07 -1.33
CA LEU A 45 2.83 -2.97 -2.41
C LEU A 45 3.60 -4.16 -1.84
N VAL A 46 2.95 -5.33 -1.85
CA VAL A 46 3.56 -6.56 -1.34
C VAL A 46 4.15 -7.36 -2.49
N VAL A 47 5.45 -7.65 -2.41
CA VAL A 47 6.23 -8.29 -3.48
C VAL A 47 7.01 -9.49 -2.96
N GLU A 48 7.44 -10.39 -3.84
CA GLU A 48 8.29 -11.52 -3.45
C GLU A 48 9.65 -11.05 -2.93
N SER A 49 10.20 -9.99 -3.52
CA SER A 49 11.45 -9.35 -3.11
C SER A 49 11.35 -7.84 -3.27
N MET A 50 11.70 -7.10 -2.22
CA MET A 50 11.72 -5.63 -2.25
C MET A 50 12.93 -5.08 -3.01
N GLU A 51 14.03 -5.85 -3.12
CA GLU A 51 15.31 -5.40 -3.66
C GLU A 51 15.18 -4.74 -5.05
N PRO A 52 14.48 -5.31 -6.05
CA PRO A 52 14.36 -4.69 -7.37
C PRO A 52 13.63 -3.34 -7.33
N TYR A 53 12.68 -3.19 -6.41
CA TYR A 53 11.86 -1.99 -6.26
C TYR A 53 12.56 -0.88 -5.49
N LEU A 54 13.60 -1.22 -4.73
CA LEU A 54 14.44 -0.30 -3.96
C LEU A 54 15.71 0.12 -4.70
N GLN A 55 16.17 -0.70 -5.64
CA GLN A 55 17.38 -0.42 -6.42
C GLN A 55 17.09 0.36 -7.71
N ASP A 56 15.88 0.24 -8.26
CA ASP A 56 15.49 0.86 -9.52
C ASP A 56 14.14 1.57 -9.38
N ASP A 57 14.12 2.86 -9.69
CA ASP A 57 12.93 3.72 -9.61
C ASP A 57 12.08 3.65 -10.89
N ALA A 58 12.56 2.97 -11.95
CA ALA A 58 11.90 2.96 -13.26
C ALA A 58 10.46 2.43 -13.21
N TRP A 59 10.12 1.58 -12.24
CA TRP A 59 8.76 1.08 -12.08
C TRP A 59 7.76 2.18 -11.69
N LEU A 60 8.20 3.22 -10.98
CA LEU A 60 7.38 4.36 -10.57
C LEU A 60 6.89 5.16 -11.79
N LEU A 61 7.66 5.15 -12.89
CA LEU A 61 7.31 5.82 -14.15
C LEU A 61 6.08 5.20 -14.84
N ALA A 62 5.66 4.00 -14.45
CA ALA A 62 4.43 3.39 -14.94
C ALA A 62 3.17 4.18 -14.51
N PHE A 63 3.29 5.05 -13.51
CA PHE A 63 2.16 5.79 -12.93
C PHE A 63 2.15 7.26 -13.31
N GLY A 64 3.27 7.79 -13.82
CA GLY A 64 3.38 9.15 -14.30
C GLY A 64 4.84 9.61 -14.37
N GLU A 65 5.03 10.85 -14.86
CA GLU A 65 6.31 11.55 -14.75
C GLU A 65 6.53 11.99 -13.30
N LEU A 66 7.75 11.81 -12.77
CA LEU A 66 8.09 12.15 -11.39
C LEU A 66 8.67 13.56 -11.31
N ASP A 67 8.12 14.38 -10.42
CA ASP A 67 8.71 15.67 -10.04
C ASP A 67 9.72 15.48 -8.87
N SER A 68 9.46 14.56 -7.94
CA SER A 68 10.39 14.21 -6.86
C SER A 68 10.13 12.81 -6.27
N LEU A 69 11.15 12.28 -5.58
CA LEU A 69 11.13 11.01 -4.86
C LEU A 69 11.87 11.15 -3.52
N ALA A 70 11.32 10.57 -2.47
CA ALA A 70 11.95 10.45 -1.15
C ALA A 70 11.76 9.04 -0.59
N ASP A 71 12.80 8.51 0.05
CA ASP A 71 12.77 7.21 0.74
C ASP A 71 12.61 7.41 2.26
N GLU A 72 11.78 6.59 2.90
CA GLU A 72 11.66 6.51 4.36
C GLU A 72 11.71 5.04 4.83
N ASP A 73 12.36 4.77 5.97
CA ASP A 73 12.52 3.42 6.52
C ASP A 73 11.63 3.24 7.75
N TYR A 74 10.69 2.30 7.66
CA TYR A 74 9.75 1.92 8.72
C TYR A 74 9.93 0.45 9.17
N GLY A 75 11.12 -0.13 9.00
CA GLY A 75 11.46 -1.47 9.48
C GLY A 75 11.14 -2.59 8.50
N LEU A 76 10.01 -3.29 8.67
CA LEU A 76 9.57 -4.33 7.71
C LEU A 76 9.02 -3.74 6.40
N VAL A 77 8.80 -2.42 6.40
CA VAL A 77 8.31 -1.65 5.27
C VAL A 77 9.32 -0.55 4.96
N GLN A 78 9.65 -0.40 3.68
CA GLN A 78 10.37 0.77 3.19
C GLN A 78 9.39 1.60 2.37
N SER A 79 9.20 2.87 2.72
CA SER A 79 8.32 3.76 1.98
C SER A 79 9.08 4.52 0.90
N ARG A 80 8.41 4.72 -0.23
CA ARG A 80 8.86 5.60 -1.31
C ARG A 80 7.78 6.62 -1.58
N ARG A 81 7.99 7.87 -1.19
CA ARG A 81 7.07 8.97 -1.44
C ARG A 81 7.39 9.60 -2.78
N ALA A 82 6.51 9.34 -3.75
CA ALA A 82 6.62 9.82 -5.12
C ALA A 82 5.66 10.99 -5.34
N VAL A 83 6.20 12.13 -5.76
CA VAL A 83 5.40 13.26 -6.24
C VAL A 83 5.40 13.22 -7.76
N TYR A 84 4.21 13.05 -8.35
CA TYR A 84 4.02 13.01 -9.79
C TYR A 84 3.72 14.38 -10.36
N HIS A 85 4.09 14.57 -11.63
CA HIS A 85 3.82 15.78 -12.37
C HIS A 85 2.35 16.19 -12.29
N GLY A 86 2.12 17.39 -11.76
CA GLY A 86 0.80 17.92 -11.42
C GLY A 86 0.47 17.92 -9.92
N GLY A 87 1.37 17.42 -9.07
CA GLY A 87 1.28 17.54 -7.61
C GLY A 87 0.52 16.41 -6.91
N LEU A 88 0.31 15.27 -7.59
CA LEU A 88 -0.26 14.08 -6.95
C LEU A 88 0.83 13.36 -6.16
N GLU A 89 0.58 13.11 -4.89
CA GLU A 89 1.51 12.43 -3.99
C GLU A 89 1.04 11.00 -3.70
N LEU A 90 1.95 10.04 -3.87
CA LEU A 90 1.72 8.62 -3.63
C LEU A 90 2.86 8.07 -2.79
N GLU A 91 2.54 7.59 -1.61
CA GLU A 91 3.46 6.86 -0.76
C GLU A 91 3.35 5.36 -1.01
N TRP A 92 4.47 4.77 -1.41
CA TRP A 92 4.59 3.33 -1.66
C TRP A 92 5.27 2.64 -0.49
N ALA A 93 4.47 2.04 0.39
CA ALA A 93 4.95 1.12 1.41
C ALA A 93 5.32 -0.24 0.77
N LEU A 94 6.59 -0.45 0.48
CA LEU A 94 7.12 -1.72 -0.03
C LEU A 94 7.23 -2.73 1.10
N ALA A 95 6.62 -3.90 0.91
CA ALA A 95 6.66 -5.00 1.86
C ALA A 95 6.93 -6.32 1.15
N ASP A 96 7.49 -7.29 1.87
CA ASP A 96 7.59 -8.66 1.38
C ASP A 96 6.58 -9.60 2.05
N GLU A 97 6.69 -10.89 1.77
CA GLU A 97 5.80 -11.91 2.31
C GLU A 97 5.69 -11.95 3.84
N ARG A 98 6.67 -11.39 4.58
CA ARG A 98 6.64 -11.33 6.05
C ARG A 98 5.49 -10.45 6.55
N TRP A 99 5.10 -9.43 5.79
CA TRP A 99 3.95 -8.56 6.11
C TRP A 99 2.62 -9.31 6.01
N LEU A 100 2.54 -10.37 5.20
CA LEU A 100 1.35 -11.22 5.05
C LEU A 100 1.25 -12.30 6.15
N ARG A 101 2.10 -12.27 7.18
CA ARG A 101 2.08 -13.28 8.24
C ARG A 101 0.81 -13.19 9.07
N VAL A 102 0.23 -14.34 9.37
CA VAL A 102 -0.92 -14.48 10.27
C VAL A 102 -0.49 -15.26 11.52
N PRO A 103 -0.67 -14.72 12.75
CA PRO A 103 -1.18 -13.39 13.05
C PRO A 103 -0.20 -12.27 12.63
N PRO A 104 -0.72 -11.05 12.31
CA PRO A 104 0.12 -9.90 12.01
C PRO A 104 1.00 -9.55 13.21
N ASP A 105 2.18 -8.98 12.95
CA ASP A 105 2.91 -8.25 13.99
C ASP A 105 2.15 -6.96 14.39
N PRO A 106 2.49 -6.33 15.53
CA PRO A 106 1.76 -5.16 16.03
C PRO A 106 1.69 -4.00 15.03
N GLY A 107 2.77 -3.71 14.29
CA GLY A 107 2.80 -2.61 13.32
C GLY A 107 1.88 -2.89 12.13
N THR A 108 1.95 -4.10 11.59
CA THR A 108 1.02 -4.54 10.54
C THR A 108 -0.43 -4.52 11.01
N ALA A 109 -0.69 -4.94 12.25
CA ALA A 109 -2.03 -4.91 12.83
C ALA A 109 -2.57 -3.48 12.97
N GLU A 110 -1.71 -2.51 13.31
CA GLU A 110 -2.05 -1.09 13.38
C GLU A 110 -2.41 -0.53 12.00
N VAL A 111 -1.65 -0.84 10.96
CA VAL A 111 -1.96 -0.41 9.58
C VAL A 111 -3.33 -0.93 9.14
N VAL A 112 -3.61 -2.23 9.35
CA VAL A 112 -4.91 -2.81 9.02
C VAL A 112 -6.04 -2.16 9.85
N ALA A 113 -5.78 -1.95 11.14
CA ALA A 113 -6.69 -1.33 12.09
C ALA A 113 -7.06 0.12 11.74
N ASP A 114 -6.11 0.86 11.16
CA ASP A 114 -6.28 2.24 10.74
C ASP A 114 -6.97 2.34 9.37
N GLY A 115 -7.40 1.23 8.78
CA GLY A 115 -8.20 1.21 7.57
C GLY A 115 -7.39 0.75 6.36
N MET A 116 -7.90 -0.32 5.75
CA MET A 116 -7.26 -0.96 4.61
C MET A 116 -8.33 -1.40 3.61
N ARG A 117 -8.11 -1.07 2.34
CA ARG A 117 -8.90 -1.53 1.20
C ARG A 117 -8.01 -2.31 0.26
N ILE A 118 -8.33 -3.59 0.08
CA ILE A 118 -7.64 -4.46 -0.88
C ILE A 118 -7.91 -3.97 -2.30
N LEU A 119 -6.84 -3.75 -3.08
CA LEU A 119 -6.92 -3.39 -4.51
C LEU A 119 -6.61 -4.60 -5.41
N TYR A 120 -5.68 -5.45 -5.00
CA TYR A 120 -5.29 -6.67 -5.69
C TYR A 120 -4.80 -7.71 -4.67
N ASP A 121 -5.35 -8.92 -4.70
CA ASP A 121 -4.96 -10.01 -3.79
C ASP A 121 -5.23 -11.36 -4.47
N PRO A 122 -4.35 -11.82 -5.37
CA PRO A 122 -4.59 -13.01 -6.19
C PRO A 122 -4.63 -14.33 -5.40
N SER A 123 -4.15 -14.32 -4.15
CA SER A 123 -4.06 -15.52 -3.29
C SER A 123 -4.78 -15.37 -1.95
N ASP A 124 -5.65 -14.37 -1.81
CA ASP A 124 -6.42 -14.06 -0.59
C ASP A 124 -5.55 -13.89 0.69
N ARG A 125 -4.26 -13.57 0.54
CA ARG A 125 -3.32 -13.47 1.68
C ARG A 125 -3.53 -12.18 2.46
N ILE A 126 -3.85 -11.07 1.77
CA ILE A 126 -4.19 -9.80 2.43
C ILE A 126 -5.55 -9.92 3.10
N ALA A 127 -6.51 -10.61 2.48
CA ALA A 127 -7.81 -10.90 3.10
C ALA A 127 -7.67 -11.73 4.39
N ALA A 128 -6.82 -12.77 4.38
CA ALA A 128 -6.53 -13.57 5.57
C ALA A 128 -5.88 -12.73 6.69
N LEU A 129 -4.91 -11.87 6.34
CA LEU A 129 -4.29 -10.91 7.25
C LEU A 129 -5.34 -9.96 7.87
N GLN A 130 -6.21 -9.39 7.03
CA GLN A 130 -7.26 -8.47 7.45
C GLN A 130 -8.24 -9.11 8.43
N HIS A 131 -8.66 -10.34 8.14
CA HIS A 131 -9.55 -11.09 9.03
C HIS A 131 -8.87 -11.35 10.39
N ALA A 132 -7.62 -11.81 10.39
CA ALA A 132 -6.90 -12.12 11.62
C ALA A 132 -6.70 -10.88 12.51
N ALA A 133 -6.37 -9.73 11.91
CA ALA A 133 -6.26 -8.46 12.63
C ALA A 133 -7.61 -8.02 13.25
N GLY A 134 -8.71 -8.21 12.52
CA GLY A 134 -10.06 -7.90 13.01
C GLY A 134 -10.51 -8.78 14.17
N SER A 135 -10.18 -10.08 14.12
CA SER A 135 -10.51 -11.04 15.18
C SER A 135 -9.67 -10.87 16.45
N ALA A 136 -8.51 -10.21 16.36
CA ALA A 136 -7.61 -9.97 17.49
C ALA A 136 -7.95 -8.70 18.30
N ARG A 137 -8.88 -7.85 17.85
CA ARG A 137 -9.31 -6.68 18.63
C ARG A 137 -10.14 -7.15 19.84
N PRO A 138 -9.70 -6.93 21.09
CA PRO A 138 -10.60 -7.05 22.22
C PRO A 138 -11.70 -5.98 22.08
N ASP A 139 -12.93 -6.34 22.47
CA ASP A 139 -14.10 -5.47 22.48
C ASP A 139 -13.74 -4.11 23.11
N ARG A 140 -13.49 -3.10 22.27
CA ARG A 140 -13.41 -1.72 22.74
C ARG A 140 -14.86 -1.31 22.95
N GLY A 141 -15.33 -1.53 24.18
CA GLY A 141 -16.68 -1.23 24.63
C GLY A 141 -17.22 0.04 23.98
N ARG A 142 -18.36 -0.11 23.32
CA ARG A 142 -19.26 1.02 23.04
C ARG A 142 -19.63 1.70 24.37
N PRO A 143 -19.85 3.03 24.36
CA PRO A 143 -19.86 3.86 25.56
C PRO A 143 -20.91 3.45 26.58
#